data_AF-A0A084BAE9-F1
#
_entry.id   AF-A0A084BAE9-F1
#
_cell.length_a   1.000
_cell.length_b   1.000
_cell.length_c   1.000
_cell.angle_alpha   90.00
_cell.angle_beta   90.00
_cell.angle_gamma   90.00
#
_symmetry.space_group_name_H-M   'P 1'
#
loop_
_entity.id
_entity.type
_entity.pdbx_description
1 polymer ?
#
loop_
_entity_poly.entity_id
_entity_poly.type
_entity_poly.pdbx_seq_one_letter_code
_entity_poly.pdbx_strand_id
1 'polypeptide(L)'
;MKKLQLFKEVQKLHLEHGDYVRIGPSELSISDPQAVQAIYGSQAPVTKEPWYTFLEPRVPLFMACDKKEHARRRKVWDQAFTTKALQGYDPRITKTINLLLTAIEKHDGKPMDMSKWFAYFVSDVMEYRALNKSSNMLRDGKLIVIAGSESTAATLTHIFLHLSHDRQLISAMQ
;
A
#
# COMPACT_ATOMS: atom_id res chain seq x y z
N MET A 1 -22.75 -7.22 -18.86
CA MET A 1 -22.41 -6.02 -18.06
C MET A 1 -21.20 -5.36 -18.70
N LYS A 2 -21.25 -4.04 -18.99
CA LYS A 2 -20.06 -3.31 -19.47
C LYS A 2 -18.96 -3.39 -18.40
N LYS A 3 -17.72 -3.58 -18.83
CA LYS A 3 -16.53 -3.60 -17.96
C LYS A 3 -16.26 -2.15 -17.52
N LEU A 4 -16.97 -1.68 -16.52
CA LEU A 4 -16.88 -0.29 -16.04
C LEU A 4 -15.50 -0.09 -15.39
N GLN A 5 -14.65 0.68 -16.06
CA GLN A 5 -13.38 1.12 -15.50
C GLN A 5 -13.59 2.49 -14.86
N LEU A 6 -14.10 2.50 -13.62
CA LEU A 6 -14.51 3.73 -12.92
C LEU A 6 -13.44 4.83 -12.98
N PHE A 7 -12.17 4.49 -12.73
CA PHE A 7 -11.09 5.47 -12.76
C PHE A 7 -10.92 6.19 -14.11
N LYS A 8 -11.19 5.50 -15.24
CA LYS A 8 -11.10 6.11 -16.57
C LYS A 8 -12.27 7.06 -16.84
N GLU A 9 -13.47 6.67 -16.42
CA GLU A 9 -14.65 7.51 -16.56
C GLU A 9 -14.54 8.76 -15.69
N VAL A 10 -14.08 8.61 -14.44
CA VAL A 10 -13.83 9.74 -13.52
C VAL A 10 -12.74 10.66 -14.09
N GLN A 11 -11.65 10.11 -14.61
CA GLN A 11 -10.62 10.90 -15.27
C GLN A 11 -11.18 11.67 -16.47
N LYS A 12 -11.99 11.02 -17.32
CA LYS A 12 -12.64 11.67 -18.45
C LYS A 12 -13.53 12.83 -18.00
N LEU A 13 -14.32 12.63 -16.95
CA LEU A 13 -15.16 13.70 -16.40
C LEU A 13 -14.32 14.87 -15.87
N HIS A 14 -13.17 14.62 -15.24
CA HIS A 14 -12.28 15.70 -14.82
C HIS A 14 -11.67 16.45 -16.00
N LEU A 15 -11.37 15.77 -17.11
CA LEU A 15 -10.91 16.42 -18.34
C LEU A 15 -12.00 17.29 -18.99
N GLU A 16 -13.28 16.90 -18.86
CA GLU A 16 -14.42 17.61 -19.45
C GLU A 16 -14.97 18.75 -18.57
N HIS A 17 -14.98 18.55 -17.25
CA HIS A 17 -15.67 19.43 -16.29
C HIS A 17 -14.72 20.13 -15.30
N GLY A 18 -13.43 19.81 -15.31
CA GLY A 18 -12.43 20.38 -14.43
C GLY A 18 -12.29 19.65 -13.09
N ASP A 19 -11.75 20.33 -12.09
CA ASP A 19 -11.22 19.66 -10.89
C ASP A 19 -12.27 19.13 -9.92
N TYR A 20 -13.52 19.52 -10.07
CA TYR A 20 -14.59 19.20 -9.13
C TYR A 20 -15.76 18.54 -9.88
N VAL A 21 -15.91 17.23 -9.70
CA VAL A 21 -16.90 16.41 -10.44
C VAL A 21 -17.78 15.64 -9.47
N ARG A 22 -19.10 15.79 -9.59
CA ARG A 22 -20.05 14.97 -8.84
C ARG A 22 -20.24 13.61 -9.53
N ILE A 23 -19.88 12.53 -8.84
CA ILE A 23 -19.95 11.15 -9.38
C ILE A 23 -21.13 10.35 -8.82
N GLY A 24 -21.78 10.85 -7.77
CA GLY A 24 -22.96 10.25 -7.15
C GLY A 24 -23.80 11.28 -6.41
N PRO A 25 -24.97 10.88 -5.84
CA PRO A 25 -25.86 11.79 -5.14
C PRO A 25 -25.16 12.56 -4.01
N SER A 26 -24.30 11.86 -3.26
CA SER A 26 -23.54 12.39 -2.12
C SER A 26 -22.02 12.25 -2.30
N GLU A 27 -21.56 12.07 -3.54
CA GLU A 27 -20.14 11.81 -3.84
C GLU A 27 -19.55 12.87 -4.78
N LEU A 28 -18.47 13.49 -4.34
CA LEU A 28 -17.70 14.49 -5.08
C LEU A 28 -16.27 13.97 -5.26
N SER A 29 -15.82 13.88 -6.52
CA SER A 29 -14.44 13.62 -6.89
C SER A 29 -13.70 14.95 -7.08
N ILE A 30 -12.49 15.04 -6.53
CA ILE A 30 -11.70 16.27 -6.49
C ILE A 30 -10.29 15.95 -6.98
N SER A 31 -9.85 16.63 -8.05
CA SER A 31 -8.48 16.54 -8.60
C SER A 31 -7.61 17.75 -8.31
N ASP A 32 -8.08 18.70 -7.50
CA ASP A 32 -7.33 19.89 -7.08
C ASP A 32 -6.29 19.55 -5.98
N PRO A 33 -4.98 19.75 -6.22
CA PRO A 33 -3.93 19.52 -5.21
C PRO A 33 -4.12 20.34 -3.93
N GLN A 34 -4.72 21.53 -4.00
CA GLN A 34 -4.94 22.38 -2.84
C GLN A 34 -5.97 21.77 -1.87
N ALA A 35 -6.88 20.94 -2.38
CA ALA A 35 -7.89 20.25 -1.57
C ALA A 35 -7.28 19.21 -0.62
N VAL A 36 -6.07 18.71 -0.90
CA VAL A 36 -5.39 17.71 -0.05
C VAL A 36 -5.26 18.20 1.39
N GLN A 37 -4.85 19.46 1.59
CA GLN A 37 -4.71 20.03 2.94
C GLN A 37 -6.07 20.24 3.60
N ALA A 38 -7.09 20.65 2.83
CA ALA A 38 -8.43 20.90 3.34
C ALA A 38 -9.15 19.60 3.76
N ILE A 39 -8.86 18.48 3.11
CA ILE A 39 -9.49 17.17 3.33
C ILE A 39 -8.67 16.29 4.28
N TYR A 40 -7.36 16.19 4.06
CA TYR A 40 -6.48 15.28 4.81
C TYR A 40 -5.62 15.97 5.87
N GLY A 41 -5.71 17.31 5.99
CA GLY A 41 -4.99 18.06 7.01
C GLY A 41 -5.39 17.67 8.43
N SER A 42 -4.49 17.89 9.39
CA SER A 42 -4.71 17.53 10.79
C SER A 42 -5.91 18.22 11.44
N GLN A 43 -6.25 19.43 10.96
CA GLN A 43 -7.40 20.23 11.41
C GLN A 43 -8.58 20.19 10.44
N ALA A 44 -8.55 19.32 9.43
CA ALA A 44 -9.63 19.21 8.46
C ALA A 44 -10.94 18.83 9.19
N PRO A 45 -12.08 19.50 8.91
CA PRO A 45 -13.34 19.22 9.58
C PRO A 45 -14.02 17.93 9.10
N VAL A 46 -13.46 17.27 8.08
CA VAL A 46 -14.04 16.06 7.47
C VAL A 46 -13.77 14.81 8.31
N THR A 47 -14.65 13.82 8.20
CA THR A 47 -14.50 12.47 8.75
C THR A 47 -14.64 11.44 7.65
N LYS A 48 -14.16 10.22 7.89
CA LYS A 48 -14.39 9.10 6.99
C LYS A 48 -15.89 8.82 6.88
N GLU A 49 -16.31 8.38 5.70
CA GLU A 49 -17.71 8.10 5.37
C GLU A 49 -18.19 6.80 6.08
N PRO A 50 -19.50 6.67 6.40
CA PRO A 50 -20.07 5.47 7.00
C PRO A 50 -19.71 4.13 6.36
N TRP A 51 -19.35 4.06 5.08
CA TRP A 51 -18.80 2.87 4.43
C TRP A 51 -17.72 2.20 5.27
N TYR A 52 -16.89 2.97 5.98
CA TYR A 52 -15.80 2.43 6.82
C TYR A 52 -16.28 1.69 8.08
N THR A 53 -17.56 1.74 8.43
CA THR A 53 -18.13 1.04 9.60
C THR A 53 -18.60 -0.38 9.30
N PHE A 54 -18.47 -0.86 8.06
CA PHE A 54 -18.96 -2.19 7.66
C PHE A 54 -18.31 -3.37 8.41
N LEU A 55 -17.15 -3.17 9.05
CA LEU A 55 -16.45 -4.17 9.88
C LEU A 55 -16.73 -4.03 11.38
N GLU A 56 -17.68 -3.18 11.79
CA GLU A 56 -18.06 -3.05 13.20
C GLU A 56 -18.54 -4.40 13.79
N PRO A 57 -18.23 -4.69 15.06
CA PRO A 57 -17.54 -3.83 16.02
C PRO A 57 -16.00 -3.88 15.92
N ARG A 58 -15.41 -4.72 15.04
CA ARG A 58 -13.96 -4.92 14.92
C ARG A 58 -13.36 -4.03 13.84
N VAL A 59 -13.24 -2.73 14.12
CA VAL A 59 -12.74 -1.74 13.16
C VAL A 59 -11.20 -1.66 13.20
N PRO A 60 -10.50 -1.97 12.09
CA PRO A 60 -9.05 -1.75 11.98
C PRO A 60 -8.68 -0.27 12.15
N LEU A 61 -7.44 0.02 12.54
CA LEU A 61 -7.01 1.41 12.78
C LEU A 61 -7.27 2.31 11.59
N PHE A 62 -6.94 1.85 10.38
CA PHE A 62 -7.11 2.64 9.15
C PHE A 62 -8.58 2.90 8.79
N MET A 63 -9.53 2.15 9.34
CA MET A 63 -10.97 2.34 9.11
C MET A 63 -11.66 3.13 10.24
N ALA A 64 -10.98 3.46 11.34
CA ALA A 64 -11.62 4.20 12.43
C ALA A 64 -12.09 5.60 11.96
N CYS A 65 -13.40 5.87 12.14
CA CYS A 65 -14.06 7.13 11.79
C CYS A 65 -13.95 8.17 12.92
N ASP A 66 -14.02 7.74 14.18
CA ASP A 66 -13.82 8.62 15.33
C ASP A 66 -12.34 9.06 15.43
N LYS A 67 -12.11 10.37 15.37
CA LYS A 67 -10.77 10.96 15.39
C LYS A 67 -10.03 10.77 16.72
N LYS A 68 -10.76 10.82 17.86
CA LYS A 68 -10.16 10.65 19.18
C LYS A 68 -9.71 9.21 19.38
N GLU A 69 -10.55 8.25 19.00
CA GLU A 69 -10.22 6.82 19.07
C GLU A 69 -9.10 6.45 18.09
N HIS A 70 -9.16 6.99 16.86
CA HIS A 70 -8.08 6.85 15.90
C HIS A 70 -6.75 7.38 16.47
N ALA A 71 -6.74 8.60 17.00
CA ALA A 71 -5.53 9.21 17.59
C ALA A 71 -4.98 8.39 18.76
N ARG A 72 -5.85 7.92 19.66
CA ARG A 72 -5.47 7.09 20.81
C ARG A 72 -4.79 5.78 20.38
N ARG A 73 -5.38 5.07 19.42
CA ARG A 73 -4.82 3.82 18.87
C ARG A 73 -3.57 4.07 18.05
N ARG A 74 -3.55 5.15 17.27
CA ARG A 74 -2.43 5.54 16.42
C ARG A 74 -1.17 5.84 17.24
N LYS A 75 -1.32 6.49 18.40
CA LYS A 75 -0.20 6.77 19.31
C LYS A 75 0.57 5.52 19.73
N VAL A 76 -0.12 4.40 19.99
CA VAL A 76 0.52 3.12 20.30
C VAL A 76 1.18 2.53 19.07
N TRP A 77 0.49 2.58 17.93
CA TRP A 77 0.99 2.08 16.65
C TRP A 77 2.27 2.79 16.19
N ASP A 78 2.37 4.11 16.38
CA ASP A 78 3.51 4.94 15.95
C ASP A 78 4.83 4.54 16.62
N GLN A 79 4.80 3.94 17.81
CA GLN A 79 6.00 3.45 18.49
C GLN A 79 6.76 2.42 17.65
N ALA A 80 6.03 1.61 16.87
CA ALA A 80 6.58 0.61 15.95
C ALA A 80 7.15 1.21 14.66
N PHE A 81 7.02 2.52 14.42
CA PHE A 81 7.52 3.19 13.21
C PHE A 81 8.50 4.33 13.54
N THR A 82 9.04 4.36 14.76
CA THR A 82 10.13 5.28 15.13
C THR A 82 11.43 4.88 14.42
N THR A 83 12.32 5.83 14.18
CA THR A 83 13.64 5.57 13.56
C THR A 83 14.41 4.46 14.28
N LYS A 84 14.38 4.47 15.61
CA LYS A 84 15.01 3.43 16.45
C LYS A 84 14.38 2.05 16.23
N ALA A 85 13.05 1.97 16.15
CA ALA A 85 12.36 0.72 15.85
C ALA A 85 12.71 0.23 14.44
N LEU A 86 12.75 1.13 13.45
CA LEU A 86 13.11 0.82 12.06
C LEU A 86 14.53 0.28 11.93
N GLN A 87 15.51 0.86 12.64
CA GLN A 87 16.88 0.33 12.71
C GLN A 87 16.93 -1.10 13.23
N GLY A 88 16.07 -1.44 14.20
CA GLY A 88 15.95 -2.83 14.69
C GLY A 88 15.37 -3.80 13.64
N TYR A 89 14.69 -3.30 12.61
CA TYR A 89 14.12 -4.12 11.53
C TYR A 89 15.09 -4.36 10.39
N ASP A 90 16.11 -3.51 10.23
CA ASP A 90 17.03 -3.53 9.09
C ASP A 90 17.71 -4.89 8.85
N PRO A 91 18.26 -5.59 9.86
CA PRO A 91 18.86 -6.92 9.64
C PRO A 91 17.86 -7.95 9.13
N ARG A 92 16.58 -7.82 9.53
CA ARG A 92 15.51 -8.75 9.17
C ARG A 92 15.03 -8.51 7.74
N ILE A 93 14.82 -7.25 7.38
CA ILE A 93 14.45 -6.87 6.01
C ILE A 93 15.58 -7.27 5.05
N THR A 94 16.83 -7.02 5.42
CA THR A 94 18.01 -7.46 4.64
C THR A 94 18.02 -8.96 4.41
N LYS A 95 17.71 -9.77 5.43
CA LYS A 95 17.60 -11.23 5.27
C LYS A 95 16.52 -11.61 4.26
N THR A 96 15.34 -10.99 4.33
CA THR A 96 14.23 -11.27 3.41
C THR A 96 14.53 -10.82 1.99
N ILE A 97 15.24 -9.69 1.82
CA ILE A 97 15.76 -9.22 0.53
C ILE A 97 16.72 -10.26 -0.06
N ASN A 98 17.68 -10.75 0.73
CA ASN A 98 18.64 -11.76 0.27
C ASN A 98 17.95 -13.07 -0.18
N LEU A 99 16.85 -13.46 0.48
CA LEU A 99 16.04 -14.61 0.05
C LEU A 99 15.38 -14.35 -1.31
N LEU A 100 14.82 -13.16 -1.52
CA LEU A 100 14.23 -12.78 -2.80
C LEU A 100 15.29 -12.76 -3.92
N LEU A 101 16.47 -12.18 -3.66
CA LEU A 101 17.59 -12.17 -4.61
C LEU A 101 18.04 -13.58 -4.96
N THR A 102 18.21 -14.44 -3.96
CA THR A 102 18.58 -15.86 -4.17
C THR A 102 17.54 -16.58 -5.05
N ALA A 103 16.25 -16.28 -4.87
CA ALA A 103 15.19 -16.86 -5.69
C ALA A 103 15.23 -16.37 -7.14
N ILE A 104 15.50 -15.08 -7.35
CA ILE A 104 15.69 -14.48 -8.68
C ILE A 104 16.89 -15.14 -9.39
N GLU A 105 18.03 -15.25 -8.71
CA GLU A 105 19.25 -15.87 -9.26
C GLU A 105 19.01 -17.33 -9.68
N LYS A 106 18.30 -18.10 -8.85
CA LYS A 106 17.94 -19.49 -9.16
C LYS A 106 17.00 -19.63 -10.36
N HIS A 107 16.29 -18.58 -10.72
CA HIS A 107 15.40 -18.59 -11.87
C HIS A 107 16.16 -18.49 -13.21
N ASP A 108 17.48 -18.24 -13.17
CA ASP A 108 18.42 -18.37 -14.29
C ASP A 108 17.97 -17.62 -15.55
N GLY A 109 17.55 -16.36 -15.38
CA GLY A 109 17.09 -15.50 -16.48
C GLY A 109 15.76 -15.91 -17.12
N LYS A 110 15.09 -16.96 -16.63
CA LYS A 110 13.76 -17.36 -17.12
C LYS A 110 12.70 -16.38 -16.64
N PRO A 111 11.65 -16.11 -17.44
CA PRO A 111 10.57 -15.21 -17.05
C PRO A 111 9.97 -15.59 -15.70
N MET A 112 9.82 -14.61 -14.81
CA MET A 112 9.32 -14.78 -13.45
C MET A 112 8.20 -13.78 -13.16
N ASP A 113 7.12 -14.24 -12.53
CA ASP A 113 6.01 -13.36 -12.11
C ASP A 113 6.40 -12.56 -10.85
N MET A 114 7.01 -11.41 -11.07
CA MET A 114 7.46 -10.52 -9.98
C MET A 114 6.31 -10.04 -9.09
N SER A 115 5.08 -9.94 -9.60
CA SER A 115 3.93 -9.51 -8.79
C SER A 115 3.68 -10.50 -7.65
N LYS A 116 3.76 -11.79 -7.98
CA LYS A 116 3.62 -12.89 -7.02
C LYS A 116 4.79 -12.93 -6.03
N TRP A 117 6.03 -12.77 -6.51
CA TRP A 117 7.21 -12.78 -5.64
C TRP A 117 7.28 -11.57 -4.70
N PHE A 118 6.86 -10.39 -5.16
CA PHE A 118 6.72 -9.22 -4.29
C PHE A 118 5.59 -9.39 -3.28
N ALA A 119 4.48 -10.04 -3.64
CA ALA A 119 3.44 -10.38 -2.68
C ALA A 119 3.98 -11.29 -1.55
N TYR A 120 4.80 -12.29 -1.88
CA TYR A 120 5.49 -13.13 -0.89
C TYR A 120 6.43 -12.32 -0.01
N PHE A 121 7.23 -11.45 -0.63
CA PHE A 121 8.17 -10.60 0.08
C PHE A 121 7.48 -9.67 1.09
N VAL A 122 6.45 -8.94 0.65
CA VAL A 122 5.71 -8.03 1.52
C VAL A 122 5.02 -8.80 2.63
N SER A 123 4.38 -9.93 2.33
CA SER A 123 3.73 -10.74 3.36
C SER A 123 4.73 -11.24 4.41
N ASP A 124 5.90 -11.77 4.03
CA ASP A 124 6.92 -12.21 5.00
C ASP A 124 7.49 -11.06 5.84
N VAL A 125 7.71 -9.89 5.23
CA VAL A 125 8.16 -8.70 5.96
C VAL A 125 7.10 -8.22 6.96
N MET A 126 5.82 -8.29 6.59
CA MET A 126 4.71 -7.79 7.42
C MET A 126 4.27 -8.79 8.50
N GLU A 127 4.22 -10.08 8.18
CA GLU A 127 3.75 -11.15 9.08
C GLU A 127 4.71 -11.36 10.25
N TYR A 128 6.01 -11.28 9.96
CA TYR A 128 7.03 -11.39 11.00
C TYR A 128 6.90 -10.30 12.07
N ARG A 129 6.34 -9.12 11.71
CA ARG A 129 6.09 -8.02 12.64
C ARG A 129 4.82 -8.20 13.46
N ALA A 130 3.78 -8.81 12.89
CA ALA A 130 2.50 -8.99 13.57
C ALA A 130 2.49 -10.17 14.55
N LEU A 131 3.24 -11.25 14.25
CA LEU A 131 3.12 -12.53 14.97
C LEU A 131 4.44 -13.04 15.59
N ASN A 132 5.55 -12.33 15.40
CA ASN A 132 6.92 -12.78 15.75
C ASN A 132 7.25 -14.18 15.19
N LYS A 133 6.58 -14.56 14.09
CA LYS A 133 6.74 -15.81 13.35
C LYS A 133 6.84 -15.46 11.86
N SER A 134 7.78 -16.10 11.18
CA SER A 134 7.86 -16.04 9.71
C SER A 134 7.11 -17.25 9.18
N SER A 135 6.08 -17.02 8.39
CA SER A 135 5.40 -18.09 7.65
C SER A 135 6.22 -18.60 6.48
N ASN A 136 7.39 -17.99 6.24
CA ASN A 136 8.39 -18.39 5.25
C ASN A 136 7.79 -18.50 3.85
N MET A 137 6.88 -17.60 3.50
CA MET A 137 6.14 -17.63 2.24
C MET A 137 7.05 -17.48 1.02
N LEU A 138 8.13 -16.70 1.12
CA LEU A 138 9.20 -16.61 0.11
C LEU A 138 10.00 -17.90 -0.03
N ARG A 139 10.19 -18.64 1.08
CA ARG A 139 10.93 -19.91 1.06
C ARG A 139 10.07 -21.03 0.50
N ASP A 140 8.80 -21.06 0.87
CA ASP A 140 7.88 -22.16 0.59
C ASP A 140 7.03 -21.92 -0.67
N GLY A 141 7.04 -20.68 -1.19
CA GLY A 141 6.33 -20.30 -2.41
C GLY A 141 4.81 -20.35 -2.30
N LYS A 142 4.24 -20.19 -1.09
CA LYS A 142 2.80 -20.28 -0.81
C LYS A 142 2.24 -18.96 -0.32
N LEU A 143 1.13 -18.50 -0.92
CA LEU A 143 0.45 -17.26 -0.53
C LEU A 143 -0.51 -17.49 0.65
N ILE A 144 -0.31 -16.78 1.76
CA ILE A 144 -1.34 -16.44 2.74
C ILE A 144 -1.72 -14.99 2.49
N VAL A 145 -3.00 -14.72 2.24
CA VAL A 145 -3.47 -13.35 1.99
C VAL A 145 -3.54 -12.59 3.30
N ILE A 146 -2.71 -11.56 3.44
CA ILE A 146 -2.74 -10.62 4.56
C ILE A 146 -3.34 -9.31 4.03
N ALA A 147 -4.49 -8.91 4.57
CA ALA A 147 -5.17 -7.69 4.13
C ALA A 147 -4.21 -6.47 4.24
N GLY A 148 -3.98 -5.80 3.11
CA GLY A 148 -3.09 -4.64 3.00
C GLY A 148 -1.67 -4.93 2.48
N SER A 149 -1.23 -6.19 2.37
CA SER A 149 0.05 -6.50 1.70
C SER A 149 -0.04 -6.35 0.17
N GLU A 150 -1.23 -6.53 -0.40
CA GLU A 150 -1.50 -6.45 -1.84
C GLU A 150 -1.20 -5.07 -2.43
N SER A 151 -1.60 -3.99 -1.75
CA SER A 151 -1.34 -2.62 -2.23
C SER A 151 0.14 -2.28 -2.23
N THR A 152 0.88 -2.71 -1.20
CA THR A 152 2.34 -2.50 -1.12
C THR A 152 3.07 -3.32 -2.18
N ALA A 153 2.66 -4.57 -2.38
CA ALA A 153 3.22 -5.44 -3.42
C ALA A 153 2.96 -4.89 -4.83
N ALA A 154 1.75 -4.37 -5.10
CA ALA A 154 1.41 -3.74 -6.36
C ALA A 154 2.25 -2.48 -6.62
N THR A 155 2.47 -1.65 -5.59
CA THR A 155 3.33 -0.46 -5.68
C THR A 155 4.78 -0.85 -5.98
N LEU A 156 5.35 -1.83 -5.27
CA LEU A 156 6.71 -2.32 -5.56
C LEU A 156 6.80 -2.84 -7.00
N THR A 157 5.82 -3.63 -7.44
CA THR A 157 5.77 -4.14 -8.82
C THR A 157 5.79 -3.00 -9.84
N HIS A 158 4.99 -1.95 -9.63
CA HIS A 158 4.95 -0.80 -10.54
C HIS A 158 6.26 -0.01 -10.55
N ILE A 159 6.86 0.25 -9.38
CA ILE A 159 8.13 0.97 -9.28
C ILE A 159 9.22 0.19 -10.03
N PHE A 160 9.36 -1.11 -9.77
CA PHE A 160 10.36 -1.94 -10.43
C PHE A 160 10.12 -2.06 -11.93
N LEU A 161 8.85 -2.15 -12.35
CA LEU A 161 8.49 -2.11 -13.77
C LEU A 161 8.90 -0.79 -14.41
N HIS A 162 8.71 0.34 -13.74
CA HIS A 162 9.10 1.64 -14.28
C HIS A 162 10.63 1.79 -14.37
N LEU A 163 11.34 1.40 -13.32
CA LEU A 163 12.79 1.40 -13.28
C LEU A 163 13.40 0.46 -14.33
N SER A 164 12.78 -0.69 -14.61
CA SER A 164 13.32 -1.65 -15.60
C SER A 164 13.20 -1.16 -17.05
N HIS A 165 12.24 -0.28 -17.34
CA HIS A 165 12.08 0.32 -18.66
C HIS A 165 12.90 1.60 -18.83
N ASP A 166 13.19 2.32 -17.75
CA ASP A 166 13.95 3.57 -17.80
C ASP A 166 15.40 3.38 -17.31
N ARG A 167 16.30 3.11 -18.26
CA ARG A 167 17.73 2.95 -17.99
C ARG A 167 18.40 4.22 -17.44
N GLN A 168 17.83 5.42 -17.67
CA GLN A 168 18.41 6.68 -17.19
C GLN A 168 18.28 6.78 -15.67
N LEU A 169 17.14 6.35 -15.12
CA LEU A 169 16.91 6.31 -13.67
C LEU A 169 17.87 5.35 -12.96
N ILE A 170 18.14 4.19 -13.57
CA ILE A 170 19.10 3.22 -13.01
C ILE A 170 20.51 3.83 -12.94
N SER A 171 20.94 4.54 -13.99
CA SER A 171 22.26 5.19 -14.01
C SER A 171 22.40 6.36 -13.04
N ALA A 172 21.29 7.02 -12.67
CA ALA A 172 21.29 8.13 -11.71
C ALA A 172 21.32 7.67 -10.24
N MET A 173 21.10 6.39 -9.97
CA MET A 173 21.10 5.80 -8.63
C MET A 173 22.45 5.14 -8.24
N GLN A 174 23.42 5.13 -9.15
CA GLN A 174 24.80 4.65 -8.92
C GLN A 174 25.72 5.82 -8.57
#